data_AF-A0A015K960-F1
#
_entry.id   AF-A0A015K960-F1
#
_cell.length_a   1.000
_cell.length_b   1.000
_cell.length_c   1.000
_cell.angle_alpha   90.00
_cell.angle_beta   90.00
_cell.angle_gamma   90.00
#
_symmetry.space_group_name_H-M   'P 1'
#
loop_
_entity.id
_entity.type
_entity.pdbx_description
1 polymer ?
#
loop_
_entity_poly.entity_id
_entity_poly.type
_entity_poly.pdbx_seq_one_letter_code
_entity_poly.pdbx_strand_id
1 'polypeptide(L)'
;MKCFDAEINDLEEQKKLLFHSFSDDFFRKEFNKQIHNVNSKEVLFKLFNNIVNEYSKLIKYGNFVSLKHITTGKYLTTDDKKYLTGSRGQIVFSTDALPEANAIWKINYPFGSQPKANNEIVSYGDTISLQNKLGKMLWAYPNYKSPTSGHVEVSCYSMNQYNNWMIEPNISNISTKKNSNEEKRYLKSEDKIVIVNESKEKVMILHSHNIKFTLDNSLYQEVFCHDNRIHLKDEWCIELVEH
;
A
#
# COMPACT_ATOMS: atom_id res chain seq x y z
N MET A 1 -15.31 -5.21 50.38
CA MET A 1 -15.28 -4.26 49.26
C MET A 1 -15.91 -4.98 48.07
N LYS A 2 -17.21 -4.76 47.82
CA LYS A 2 -17.91 -5.40 46.70
C LYS A 2 -17.63 -4.54 45.46
N CYS A 3 -16.86 -5.07 44.51
CA CYS A 3 -16.90 -4.56 43.14
C CYS A 3 -18.34 -4.71 42.67
N PHE A 4 -19.06 -3.59 42.58
CA PHE A 4 -20.24 -3.56 41.75
C PHE A 4 -19.73 -3.63 40.32
N ASP A 5 -20.07 -4.71 39.62
CA ASP A 5 -20.13 -4.74 38.16
C ASP A 5 -21.11 -3.64 37.75
N ALA A 6 -20.60 -2.41 37.61
CA ALA A 6 -21.36 -1.28 37.11
C ALA A 6 -21.40 -1.40 35.59
N GLU A 7 -22.19 -2.36 35.08
CA GLU A 7 -22.61 -2.33 33.69
C GLU A 7 -23.29 -0.99 33.43
N ILE A 8 -22.66 -0.17 32.59
CA ILE A 8 -23.24 1.09 32.15
C ILE A 8 -24.44 0.72 31.29
N ASN A 9 -25.64 0.97 31.80
CA ASN A 9 -26.88 0.59 31.13
C ASN A 9 -27.46 1.69 30.24
N ASP A 10 -27.03 2.92 30.47
CA ASP A 10 -27.45 4.06 29.67
C ASP A 10 -26.78 4.06 28.29
N LEU A 11 -27.61 4.07 27.24
CA LEU A 11 -27.13 3.99 25.85
C LEU A 11 -26.35 5.26 25.46
N GLU A 12 -26.77 6.44 25.90
CA GLU A 12 -26.11 7.70 25.56
C GLU A 12 -24.74 7.82 26.24
N GLU A 13 -24.62 7.36 27.48
CA GLU A 13 -23.34 7.23 28.18
C GLU A 13 -22.41 6.25 27.45
N GLN A 14 -22.91 5.09 27.02
CA GLN A 14 -22.11 4.15 26.22
C GLN A 14 -21.64 4.76 24.90
N LYS A 15 -22.51 5.46 24.17
CA LYS A 15 -22.15 6.17 22.92
C LYS A 15 -21.01 7.18 23.19
N LYS A 16 -21.13 7.96 24.26
CA LYS A 16 -20.12 8.95 24.64
C LYS A 16 -18.79 8.30 24.99
N LEU A 17 -18.80 7.21 25.75
CA LEU A 17 -17.57 6.50 26.13
C LEU A 17 -16.86 5.90 24.92
N LEU A 18 -17.59 5.22 24.03
CA LEU A 18 -17.01 4.63 22.82
C LEU A 18 -16.45 5.71 21.89
N PHE A 19 -17.14 6.85 21.74
CA PHE A 19 -16.63 7.98 20.95
C PHE A 19 -15.26 8.50 21.45
N HIS A 20 -15.05 8.50 22.77
CA HIS A 20 -13.80 8.95 23.38
C HIS A 20 -12.74 7.84 23.53
N SER A 21 -13.11 6.57 23.34
CA SER A 21 -12.20 5.43 23.48
C SER A 21 -11.09 5.39 22.42
N PHE A 22 -11.33 6.01 21.26
CA PHE A 22 -10.36 6.11 20.17
C PHE A 22 -9.99 7.57 19.91
N SER A 23 -8.69 7.86 19.95
CA SER A 23 -8.12 9.17 19.63
C SER A 23 -7.89 9.39 18.12
N ASP A 24 -8.44 8.52 17.28
CA ASP A 24 -8.23 8.51 15.85
C ASP A 24 -9.34 9.27 15.10
N ASP A 25 -8.94 10.19 14.21
CA ASP A 25 -9.87 11.05 13.47
C ASP A 25 -10.77 10.27 12.52
N PHE A 26 -10.29 9.17 11.91
CA PHE A 26 -11.11 8.30 11.07
C PHE A 26 -12.22 7.68 11.89
N PHE A 27 -11.89 7.10 13.04
CA PHE A 27 -12.88 6.47 13.91
C PHE A 27 -13.98 7.47 14.29
N ARG A 28 -13.60 8.67 14.76
CA ARG A 28 -14.56 9.71 15.16
C ARG A 28 -15.46 10.16 14.02
N LYS A 29 -14.90 10.32 12.82
CA LYS A 29 -15.65 10.71 11.62
C LYS A 29 -16.67 9.64 11.24
N GLU A 30 -16.26 8.38 11.14
CA GLU A 30 -17.15 7.27 10.76
C GLU A 30 -18.21 6.97 11.83
N PHE A 31 -17.84 7.07 13.11
CA PHE A 31 -18.78 6.94 14.21
C PHE A 31 -19.86 8.01 14.14
N ASN A 32 -19.48 9.30 14.00
CA ASN A 32 -20.45 10.41 13.92
C ASN A 32 -21.38 10.31 12.71
N LYS A 33 -20.92 9.78 11.58
CA LYS A 33 -21.76 9.56 10.38
C LYS A 33 -22.94 8.64 10.66
N GLN A 34 -22.82 7.68 11.57
CA GLN A 34 -23.80 6.60 11.72
C GLN A 34 -24.46 6.56 13.11
N ILE A 35 -23.90 7.24 14.11
CA ILE A 35 -24.35 7.18 15.51
C ILE A 35 -25.81 7.60 15.73
N HIS A 36 -26.35 8.49 14.89
CA HIS A 36 -27.72 8.97 14.99
C HIS A 36 -28.76 7.87 14.71
N ASN A 37 -28.38 6.79 14.02
CA ASN A 37 -29.25 5.65 13.73
C ASN A 37 -29.19 4.55 14.82
N VAL A 38 -28.40 4.76 15.87
CA VAL A 38 -28.19 3.76 16.92
C VAL A 38 -29.24 3.90 18.01
N ASN A 39 -30.15 2.92 18.09
CA ASN A 39 -31.27 2.86 19.03
C ASN A 39 -31.18 1.75 20.09
N SER A 40 -30.14 0.90 20.02
CA SER A 40 -29.93 -0.19 20.97
C SER A 40 -28.43 -0.45 21.18
N LYS A 41 -28.10 -1.14 22.29
CA LYS A 41 -26.71 -1.57 22.58
C LYS A 41 -26.17 -2.50 21.50
N GLU A 42 -26.99 -3.43 21.00
CA GLU A 42 -26.60 -4.36 19.94
C GLU A 42 -26.20 -3.64 18.65
N VAL A 43 -26.97 -2.62 18.25
CA VAL A 43 -26.66 -1.80 17.08
C VAL A 43 -25.38 -0.99 17.32
N LEU A 44 -25.18 -0.48 18.55
CA LEU A 44 -23.96 0.24 18.93
C LEU A 44 -22.71 -0.65 18.84
N PHE A 45 -22.77 -1.86 19.41
CA PHE A 45 -21.67 -2.83 19.34
C PHE A 45 -21.37 -3.24 17.90
N LYS A 46 -22.40 -3.45 17.09
CA LYS A 46 -22.23 -3.75 15.66
C LYS A 46 -21.55 -2.59 14.92
N LEU A 47 -21.97 -1.36 15.16
CA LEU A 47 -21.34 -0.18 14.58
C LEU A 47 -19.87 -0.07 14.98
N PHE A 48 -19.57 -0.19 16.28
CA PHE A 48 -18.21 -0.16 16.80
C PHE A 48 -17.33 -1.22 16.16
N ASN A 49 -17.78 -2.48 16.15
CA ASN A 49 -17.03 -3.59 15.56
C ASN A 49 -16.81 -3.40 14.06
N ASN A 50 -17.80 -2.86 13.33
CA ASN A 50 -17.66 -2.56 11.91
C ASN A 50 -16.57 -1.51 11.67
N ILE A 51 -16.57 -0.41 12.42
CA ILE A 51 -15.57 0.65 12.28
C ILE A 51 -14.18 0.14 12.65
N VAL A 52 -14.05 -0.61 13.75
CA VAL A 52 -12.76 -1.19 14.16
C VAL A 52 -12.23 -2.18 13.13
N ASN A 53 -13.09 -3.04 12.58
CA ASN A 53 -12.72 -3.98 11.51
C ASN A 53 -12.36 -3.27 10.19
N GLU A 54 -12.99 -2.12 9.90
CA GLU A 54 -12.60 -1.30 8.77
C GLU A 54 -11.24 -0.64 9.02
N TYR A 55 -11.06 -0.07 10.22
CA TYR A 55 -9.83 0.58 10.65
C TYR A 55 -8.62 -0.37 10.65
N SER A 56 -8.81 -1.62 11.05
CA SER A 56 -7.75 -2.64 11.04
C SER A 56 -7.30 -3.02 9.63
N LYS A 57 -8.09 -2.72 8.60
CA LYS A 57 -7.73 -2.96 7.20
C LYS A 57 -7.08 -1.75 6.55
N LEU A 58 -7.09 -0.57 7.18
CA LEU A 58 -6.52 0.64 6.60
C LEU A 58 -4.99 0.54 6.57
N ILE A 59 -4.41 0.89 5.42
CA ILE A 59 -2.97 0.99 5.25
C ILE A 59 -2.49 2.35 5.79
N LYS A 60 -1.48 2.33 6.64
CA LYS A 60 -0.91 3.53 7.28
C LYS A 60 0.57 3.64 6.98
N TYR A 61 1.10 4.86 7.06
CA TYR A 61 2.54 5.06 7.02
C TYR A 61 3.18 4.34 8.22
N GLY A 62 4.20 3.53 7.93
CA GLY A 62 4.88 2.66 8.88
C GLY A 62 4.51 1.19 8.73
N ASN A 63 3.33 0.87 8.19
CA ASN A 63 2.88 -0.51 8.02
C ASN A 63 3.73 -1.26 7.00
N PHE A 64 3.77 -2.59 7.17
CA PHE A 64 4.37 -3.51 6.23
C PHE A 64 3.29 -4.21 5.41
N VAL A 65 3.49 -4.25 4.10
CA VAL A 65 2.59 -4.86 3.13
C VAL A 65 3.33 -5.81 2.22
N SER A 66 2.61 -6.70 1.57
CA SER A 66 3.09 -7.38 0.37
C SER A 66 2.34 -6.84 -0.86
N LEU A 67 2.98 -6.94 -2.02
CA LEU A 67 2.43 -6.44 -3.28
C LEU A 67 2.34 -7.59 -4.27
N LYS A 68 1.12 -8.09 -4.51
CA LYS A 68 0.87 -9.23 -5.39
C LYS A 68 0.39 -8.75 -6.75
N HIS A 69 1.14 -9.03 -7.80
CA HIS A 69 0.73 -8.74 -9.15
C HIS A 69 -0.51 -9.58 -9.51
N ILE A 70 -1.64 -8.93 -9.84
CA ILE A 70 -2.93 -9.59 -10.03
C ILE A 70 -2.88 -10.61 -11.17
N THR A 71 -2.29 -10.23 -12.31
CA THR A 71 -2.32 -11.08 -13.52
C THR A 71 -1.48 -12.34 -13.37
N THR A 72 -0.33 -12.26 -12.71
CA THR A 72 0.57 -13.41 -12.55
C THR A 72 0.42 -14.12 -11.21
N GLY A 73 -0.28 -13.51 -10.25
CA GLY A 73 -0.46 -14.04 -8.89
C GLY A 73 0.82 -14.07 -8.05
N LYS A 74 1.85 -13.32 -8.44
CA LYS A 74 3.19 -13.36 -7.83
C LYS A 74 3.52 -12.07 -7.09
N TYR A 75 4.34 -12.18 -6.05
CA TYR A 75 4.72 -11.09 -5.17
C TYR A 75 5.95 -10.34 -5.68
N LEU A 76 5.93 -9.01 -5.57
CA LEU A 76 7.08 -8.14 -5.78
C LEU A 76 8.14 -8.44 -4.73
N THR A 77 9.36 -8.77 -5.17
CA THR A 77 10.48 -9.09 -4.28
C THR A 77 11.81 -8.59 -4.84
N THR A 78 12.85 -8.63 -4.00
CA THR A 78 14.24 -8.34 -4.38
C THR A 78 15.18 -9.45 -3.86
N ASP A 79 16.45 -9.37 -4.22
CA ASP A 79 17.55 -10.26 -3.80
C ASP A 79 18.80 -9.39 -3.52
N ASP A 80 19.87 -9.95 -2.98
CA ASP A 80 21.18 -9.31 -2.89
C ASP A 80 21.94 -9.31 -4.22
N LYS A 81 21.53 -10.15 -5.18
CA LYS A 81 22.05 -10.15 -6.54
C LYS A 81 21.76 -8.85 -7.27
N LYS A 82 22.66 -8.47 -8.17
CA LYS A 82 22.61 -7.20 -8.93
C LYS A 82 22.51 -7.45 -10.42
N TYR A 83 21.89 -6.53 -11.15
CA TYR A 83 21.95 -6.55 -12.61
C TYR A 83 23.40 -6.44 -13.10
N LEU A 84 23.76 -7.21 -14.12
CA LEU A 84 25.08 -7.15 -14.76
C LEU A 84 25.25 -5.89 -15.64
N THR A 85 24.13 -5.43 -16.19
CA THR A 85 24.00 -4.25 -17.05
C THR A 85 23.05 -3.23 -16.41
N GLY A 86 22.75 -2.13 -17.11
CA GLY A 86 21.81 -1.14 -16.62
C GLY A 86 22.32 -0.43 -15.37
N SER A 87 21.49 -0.33 -14.33
CA SER A 87 21.82 0.45 -13.14
C SER A 87 22.84 -0.21 -12.21
N ARG A 88 23.11 -1.51 -12.41
CA ARG A 88 23.85 -2.37 -11.46
C ARG A 88 23.25 -2.37 -10.04
N GLY A 89 22.00 -1.95 -9.90
CA GLY A 89 21.22 -2.05 -8.68
C GLY A 89 20.84 -3.50 -8.39
N GLN A 90 20.29 -3.73 -7.19
CA GLN A 90 19.78 -5.05 -6.81
C GLN A 90 18.59 -5.41 -7.69
N ILE A 91 18.49 -6.69 -8.08
CA ILE A 91 17.41 -7.14 -8.94
C ILE A 91 16.07 -7.03 -8.22
N VAL A 92 15.03 -6.72 -8.99
CA VAL A 92 13.64 -6.75 -8.55
C VAL A 92 12.90 -7.67 -9.50
N PHE A 93 12.13 -8.60 -8.94
CA PHE A 93 11.45 -9.64 -9.70
C PHE A 93 10.16 -10.06 -8.99
N SER A 94 9.34 -10.83 -9.69
CA SER A 94 8.11 -11.40 -9.11
C SER A 94 8.32 -12.87 -8.75
N THR A 95 7.90 -13.27 -7.54
CA THR A 95 8.02 -14.65 -7.05
C THR A 95 6.68 -15.23 -6.58
N ASP A 96 6.51 -16.54 -6.73
CA ASP A 96 5.42 -17.32 -6.18
C ASP A 96 5.68 -17.79 -4.74
N ALA A 97 6.91 -17.63 -4.24
CA ALA A 97 7.24 -17.86 -2.84
C ALA A 97 6.35 -16.99 -1.93
N LEU A 98 5.96 -17.56 -0.77
CA LEU A 98 5.29 -16.80 0.27
C LEU A 98 6.12 -15.57 0.64
N PRO A 99 5.48 -14.44 1.00
CA PRO A 99 6.22 -13.21 1.29
C PRO A 99 7.19 -13.38 2.47
N GLU A 100 8.47 -13.60 2.16
CA GLU A 100 9.57 -13.48 3.13
C GLU A 100 9.99 -12.01 3.28
N ALA A 101 10.99 -11.73 4.12
CA ALA A 101 11.48 -10.37 4.38
C ALA A 101 11.80 -9.57 3.08
N ASN A 102 12.22 -10.24 2.01
CA ASN A 102 12.52 -9.60 0.72
C ASN A 102 11.27 -9.12 -0.05
N ALA A 103 10.11 -9.72 0.19
CA ALA A 103 8.83 -9.42 -0.47
C ALA A 103 7.87 -8.60 0.41
N ILE A 104 8.30 -8.24 1.62
CA ILE A 104 7.56 -7.39 2.54
C ILE A 104 8.12 -5.97 2.47
N TRP A 105 7.24 -5.02 2.17
CA TRP A 105 7.53 -3.62 1.90
C TRP A 105 6.89 -2.73 2.95
N LYS A 106 7.70 -1.91 3.61
CA LYS A 106 7.25 -0.83 4.48
C LYS A 106 6.75 0.34 3.64
N ILE A 107 5.55 0.82 3.95
CA ILE A 107 4.98 2.04 3.38
C ILE A 107 5.51 3.23 4.18
N ASN A 108 6.48 3.94 3.62
CA ASN A 108 7.09 5.10 4.26
C ASN A 108 6.55 6.40 3.65
N TYR A 109 6.72 7.49 4.40
CA TYR A 109 6.52 8.84 3.88
C TYR A 109 7.39 9.07 2.63
N PRO A 110 6.97 9.95 1.71
CA PRO A 110 7.74 10.23 0.51
C PRO A 110 9.09 10.85 0.87
N PHE A 111 10.12 10.54 0.09
CA PHE A 111 11.44 11.12 0.24
C PHE A 111 11.36 12.65 0.24
N GLY A 112 12.09 13.28 1.15
CA GLY A 112 12.14 14.74 1.29
C GLY A 112 10.97 15.35 2.08
N SER A 113 10.02 14.53 2.55
CA SER A 113 9.00 14.97 3.50
C SER A 113 9.46 14.79 4.94
N GLN A 114 8.99 15.66 5.82
CA GLN A 114 9.13 15.44 7.26
C GLN A 114 8.12 14.38 7.68
N PRO A 115 8.53 13.34 8.44
CA PRO A 115 7.58 12.39 8.99
C PRO A 115 6.57 13.15 9.84
N LYS A 116 5.27 13.01 9.53
CA LYS A 116 4.22 13.37 10.47
C LYS A 116 4.13 12.28 11.55
N ALA A 117 3.14 12.38 12.43
CA ALA A 117 2.86 11.32 13.40
C ALA A 117 2.84 9.95 12.72
N ASN A 118 3.52 8.96 13.32
CA ASN A 118 3.40 7.57 12.87
C ASN A 118 1.91 7.19 12.89
N ASN A 119 1.46 6.39 11.92
CA ASN A 119 0.08 5.89 11.76
C ASN A 119 -0.92 6.79 11.02
N GLU A 120 -0.49 7.85 10.30
CA GLU A 120 -1.39 8.52 9.35
C GLU A 120 -1.86 7.53 8.27
N ILE A 121 -3.16 7.55 7.96
CA ILE A 121 -3.78 6.64 6.98
C ILE A 121 -3.43 7.09 5.55
N VAL A 122 -2.90 6.16 4.77
CA VAL A 122 -2.57 6.35 3.36
C VAL A 122 -3.85 6.42 2.54
N SER A 123 -3.91 7.34 1.60
CA SER A 123 -5.03 7.51 0.69
C SER A 123 -4.62 7.36 -0.77
N TYR A 124 -5.58 7.09 -1.64
CA TYR A 124 -5.33 7.10 -3.08
C TYR A 124 -4.85 8.48 -3.54
N GLY A 125 -3.82 8.49 -4.39
CA GLY A 125 -3.12 9.70 -4.84
C GLY A 125 -2.02 10.18 -3.88
N ASP A 126 -1.91 9.60 -2.68
CA ASP A 126 -0.77 9.91 -1.81
C ASP A 126 0.52 9.34 -2.43
N THR A 127 1.61 10.09 -2.25
CA THR A 127 2.96 9.65 -2.61
C THR A 127 3.63 8.99 -1.41
N ILE A 128 4.25 7.85 -1.64
CA ILE A 128 4.94 7.02 -0.65
C ILE A 128 6.38 6.72 -1.07
N SER A 129 7.18 6.18 -0.16
CA SER A 129 8.38 5.43 -0.52
C SER A 129 8.25 3.98 -0.06
N LEU A 130 8.79 3.05 -0.85
CA LEU A 130 8.72 1.62 -0.61
C LEU A 130 10.10 1.10 -0.20
N GLN A 131 10.19 0.56 1.01
CA GLN A 131 11.41 -0.02 1.56
C GLN A 131 11.15 -1.47 1.96
N ASN A 132 11.94 -2.43 1.50
CA ASN A 132 11.75 -3.80 1.97
C ASN A 132 12.18 -3.96 3.45
N LYS A 133 11.83 -5.08 4.11
CA LYS A 133 12.23 -5.32 5.52
C LYS A 133 13.74 -5.34 5.77
N LEU A 134 14.56 -5.50 4.72
CA LEU A 134 16.02 -5.43 4.80
C LEU A 134 16.59 -4.02 4.57
N GLY A 135 15.73 -3.00 4.47
CA GLY A 135 16.14 -1.61 4.33
C GLY A 135 16.42 -1.14 2.90
N LYS A 136 16.15 -1.97 1.89
CA LYS A 136 16.37 -1.67 0.48
C LYS A 136 15.19 -0.89 -0.11
N MET A 137 15.47 0.24 -0.74
CA MET A 137 14.47 1.14 -1.33
C MET A 137 14.16 0.72 -2.77
N LEU A 138 12.88 0.65 -3.13
CA LEU A 138 12.44 0.40 -4.51
C LEU A 138 12.73 1.61 -5.39
N TRP A 139 13.39 1.36 -6.52
CA TRP A 139 13.93 2.38 -7.40
C TRP A 139 13.59 2.13 -8.87
N ALA A 140 13.29 3.20 -9.62
CA ALA A 140 13.15 3.15 -11.07
C ALA A 140 13.66 4.46 -11.67
N TYR A 141 14.37 4.37 -12.80
CA TYR A 141 14.89 5.55 -13.48
C TYR A 141 14.86 5.38 -14.99
N PRO A 142 14.29 6.36 -15.74
CA PRO A 142 13.99 6.23 -17.17
C PRO A 142 15.15 5.75 -18.06
N ASN A 143 16.39 6.02 -17.66
CA ASN A 143 17.58 5.79 -18.49
C ASN A 143 18.05 4.33 -18.50
N TYR A 144 17.66 3.52 -17.52
CA TYR A 144 18.08 2.13 -17.44
C TYR A 144 17.02 1.21 -18.06
N LYS A 145 17.48 0.28 -18.89
CA LYS A 145 16.62 -0.63 -19.63
C LYS A 145 16.48 -1.96 -18.89
N SER A 146 15.24 -2.39 -18.70
CA SER A 146 14.92 -3.71 -18.14
C SER A 146 15.45 -4.83 -19.03
N PRO A 147 15.83 -6.00 -18.45
CA PRO A 147 16.65 -7.00 -19.15
C PRO A 147 16.01 -7.66 -20.37
N THR A 148 14.68 -7.81 -20.41
CA THR A 148 13.97 -8.57 -21.45
C THR A 148 13.08 -7.68 -22.31
N SER A 149 12.32 -6.77 -21.70
CA SER A 149 11.34 -5.96 -22.44
C SER A 149 11.92 -4.65 -22.97
N GLY A 150 13.08 -4.20 -22.45
CA GLY A 150 13.68 -2.93 -22.85
C GLY A 150 12.88 -1.68 -22.41
N HIS A 151 11.89 -1.88 -21.54
CA HIS A 151 11.22 -0.80 -20.79
C HIS A 151 12.14 -0.28 -19.67
N VAL A 152 11.62 0.41 -18.66
CA VAL A 152 12.43 0.96 -17.57
C VAL A 152 12.77 -0.12 -16.55
N GLU A 153 14.05 -0.24 -16.22
CA GLU A 153 14.55 -1.13 -15.16
C GLU A 153 14.02 -0.71 -13.79
N VAL A 154 13.56 -1.69 -13.02
CA VAL A 154 13.24 -1.53 -11.59
C VAL A 154 14.31 -2.25 -10.79
N SER A 155 14.88 -1.56 -9.81
CA SER A 155 15.97 -2.07 -8.98
C SER A 155 15.81 -1.63 -7.52
N CYS A 156 16.69 -2.10 -6.66
CA CYS A 156 16.75 -1.68 -5.27
C CYS A 156 18.14 -1.16 -4.86
N TYR A 157 18.15 -0.23 -3.90
CA TYR A 157 19.37 0.30 -3.28
C TYR A 157 19.23 0.43 -1.77
N SER A 158 20.34 0.23 -1.04
CA SER A 158 20.39 0.42 0.42
C SER A 158 20.51 1.88 0.85
N MET A 159 20.64 2.82 -0.09
CA MET A 159 20.77 4.25 0.19
C MET A 159 19.47 4.98 -0.08
N ASN A 160 19.24 6.05 0.68
CA ASN A 160 18.06 6.89 0.53
C ASN A 160 18.18 7.71 -0.77
N GLN A 161 17.49 7.26 -1.82
CA GLN A 161 17.44 7.96 -3.11
C GLN A 161 16.05 8.56 -3.31
N TYR A 162 15.98 9.67 -4.05
CA TYR A 162 14.71 10.30 -4.43
C TYR A 162 13.97 9.36 -5.38
N ASN A 163 13.06 8.54 -4.85
CA ASN A 163 12.22 7.67 -5.67
C ASN A 163 10.88 7.41 -5.01
N ASN A 164 9.98 8.33 -5.29
CA ASN A 164 8.65 8.41 -4.74
C ASN A 164 7.66 7.68 -5.66
N TRP A 165 6.72 6.96 -5.05
CA TRP A 165 5.71 6.18 -5.74
C TRP A 165 4.32 6.66 -5.35
N MET A 166 3.44 6.86 -6.30
CA MET A 166 2.05 7.23 -6.07
C MET A 166 1.15 5.99 -6.16
N ILE A 167 0.21 5.87 -5.23
CA ILE A 167 -0.76 4.78 -5.21
C ILE A 167 -2.06 5.26 -5.85
N GLU A 168 -2.32 4.80 -7.07
CA GLU A 168 -3.54 5.09 -7.80
C GLU A 168 -4.56 3.95 -7.66
N PRO A 169 -5.87 4.25 -7.69
CA PRO A 169 -6.88 3.21 -7.70
C PRO A 169 -6.80 2.43 -9.01
N ASN A 170 -7.33 1.21 -9.01
CA ASN A 170 -7.41 0.43 -10.24
C ASN A 170 -8.29 1.10 -11.32
N ILE A 171 -8.18 0.64 -12.57
CA ILE A 171 -8.79 1.29 -13.74
C ILE A 171 -10.30 1.47 -13.60
N SER A 172 -11.01 0.46 -13.09
CA SER A 172 -12.46 0.55 -12.88
C SER A 172 -12.85 1.69 -11.93
N ASN A 173 -11.97 2.00 -10.97
CA ASN A 173 -12.17 3.05 -9.99
C ASN A 173 -11.54 4.40 -10.43
N ILE A 174 -10.63 4.42 -11.41
CA ILE A 174 -10.13 5.67 -12.01
C ILE A 174 -11.25 6.37 -12.79
N SER A 175 -12.11 5.62 -13.49
CA SER A 175 -13.24 6.21 -14.22
C SER A 175 -14.26 6.91 -13.33
N THR A 176 -14.37 6.52 -12.06
CA THR A 176 -15.30 7.13 -11.10
C THR A 176 -14.75 8.41 -10.45
N LYS A 177 -13.42 8.62 -10.42
CA LYS A 177 -12.75 9.83 -9.88
C LYS A 177 -13.19 11.14 -10.55
N LYS A 178 -13.73 11.11 -11.77
CA LYS A 178 -14.05 12.34 -12.53
C LYS A 178 -15.35 13.05 -12.10
N ASN A 179 -16.18 12.44 -11.26
CA ASN A 179 -17.56 12.88 -11.09
C ASN A 179 -17.97 13.33 -9.67
N SER A 180 -17.05 13.50 -8.73
CA SER A 180 -17.43 13.70 -7.33
C SER A 180 -16.49 14.63 -6.58
N ASN A 181 -17.07 15.50 -5.75
CA ASN A 181 -16.40 16.35 -4.77
C ASN A 181 -15.85 15.48 -3.63
N GLU A 182 -14.93 14.55 -3.91
CA GLU A 182 -14.72 13.37 -3.05
C GLU A 182 -13.98 13.63 -1.76
N GLU A 183 -14.57 13.14 -0.68
CA GLU A 183 -13.87 12.80 0.55
C GLU A 183 -12.62 11.96 0.25
N LYS A 184 -11.51 12.23 0.95
CA LYS A 184 -10.26 11.48 0.85
C LYS A 184 -10.55 9.96 0.96
N ARG A 185 -10.29 9.20 -0.11
CA ARG A 185 -10.50 7.74 -0.13
C ARG A 185 -9.27 7.04 0.44
N TYR A 186 -9.43 6.42 1.61
CA TYR A 186 -8.36 5.68 2.28
C TYR A 186 -8.03 4.36 1.57
N LEU A 187 -6.76 3.99 1.59
CA LEU A 187 -6.23 2.74 1.07
C LEU A 187 -6.46 1.62 2.08
N LYS A 188 -6.92 0.46 1.60
CA LYS A 188 -7.20 -0.70 2.45
C LYS A 188 -6.42 -1.93 1.97
N SER A 189 -6.17 -2.86 2.88
CA SER A 189 -5.70 -4.21 2.53
C SER A 189 -6.69 -4.86 1.57
N GLU A 190 -6.15 -5.64 0.63
CA GLU A 190 -6.84 -6.31 -0.49
C GLU A 190 -7.34 -5.37 -1.59
N ASP A 191 -7.05 -4.07 -1.50
CA ASP A 191 -7.34 -3.15 -2.59
C ASP A 191 -6.48 -3.47 -3.81
N LYS A 192 -7.11 -3.33 -4.99
CA LYS A 192 -6.42 -3.35 -6.28
C LYS A 192 -5.92 -1.95 -6.59
N ILE A 193 -4.63 -1.83 -6.81
CA ILE A 193 -3.93 -0.57 -7.00
C ILE A 193 -3.07 -0.58 -8.25
N VAL A 194 -2.72 0.62 -8.71
CA VAL A 194 -1.67 0.85 -9.70
C VAL A 194 -0.58 1.66 -9.02
N ILE A 195 0.67 1.21 -9.16
CA ILE A 195 1.82 1.87 -8.55
C ILE A 195 2.53 2.68 -9.62
N VAL A 196 2.57 4.00 -9.43
CA VAL A 196 3.06 4.95 -10.42
C VAL A 196 4.31 5.63 -9.87
N ASN A 197 5.34 5.79 -10.69
CA ASN A 197 6.50 6.61 -10.40
C ASN A 197 6.50 7.80 -11.36
N GLU A 198 6.48 9.02 -10.82
CA GLU A 198 6.59 10.23 -11.62
C GLU A 198 8.00 10.80 -11.51
N SER A 199 8.74 10.72 -12.61
CA SER A 199 10.02 11.40 -12.76
C SER A 199 9.82 12.73 -13.48
N LYS A 200 10.84 13.60 -13.47
CA LYS A 200 10.82 14.85 -14.25
C LYS A 200 10.63 14.62 -15.75
N GLU A 201 10.99 13.44 -16.25
CA GLU A 201 10.97 13.12 -17.68
C GLU A 201 9.66 12.48 -18.12
N LYS A 202 9.13 11.57 -17.29
CA LYS A 202 7.91 10.82 -17.61
C LYS A 202 7.28 10.15 -16.39
N VAL A 203 5.99 9.84 -16.55
CA VAL A 203 5.21 8.96 -15.67
C VAL A 203 5.48 7.52 -16.07
N MET A 204 5.78 6.67 -15.09
CA MET A 204 6.14 5.28 -15.27
C MET A 204 5.25 4.39 -14.38
N ILE A 205 4.74 3.31 -14.92
CA ILE A 205 3.79 2.41 -14.24
C ILE A 205 4.49 1.09 -13.96
N LEU A 206 4.47 0.64 -12.70
CA LEU A 206 5.07 -0.62 -12.28
C LEU A 206 4.30 -1.81 -12.83
N HIS A 207 5.01 -2.71 -13.51
CA HIS A 207 4.43 -3.84 -14.21
C HIS A 207 5.21 -5.14 -13.95
N SER A 208 4.53 -6.27 -14.10
CA SER A 208 5.17 -7.58 -14.21
C SER A 208 4.45 -8.47 -15.22
N HIS A 209 5.14 -9.47 -15.73
CA HIS A 209 4.63 -10.36 -16.77
C HIS A 209 5.31 -11.72 -16.66
N ASN A 210 4.89 -12.71 -17.45
CA ASN A 210 5.43 -14.08 -17.34
C ASN A 210 6.78 -14.29 -18.05
N ILE A 211 7.41 -13.26 -18.60
CA ILE A 211 8.74 -13.36 -19.21
C ILE A 211 9.81 -13.30 -18.11
N LYS A 212 10.86 -14.11 -18.29
CA LYS A 212 11.94 -14.24 -17.33
C LYS A 212 13.27 -13.80 -17.94
N PHE A 213 14.17 -13.28 -17.11
CA PHE A 213 15.58 -13.09 -17.44
C PHE A 213 16.46 -14.06 -16.66
N THR A 214 17.66 -14.30 -17.19
CA THR A 214 18.66 -15.17 -16.57
C THR A 214 19.71 -14.33 -15.85
N LEU A 215 20.04 -14.70 -14.62
CA LEU A 215 21.18 -14.17 -13.86
C LEU A 215 21.78 -15.32 -13.04
N ASP A 216 23.09 -15.52 -13.12
CA ASP A 216 23.82 -16.59 -12.42
C ASP A 216 23.14 -17.96 -12.57
N ASN A 217 22.84 -18.36 -13.81
CA ASN A 217 22.14 -19.61 -14.16
C ASN A 217 20.74 -19.80 -13.53
N SER A 218 20.17 -18.74 -12.94
CA SER A 218 18.84 -18.74 -12.33
C SER A 218 17.88 -17.88 -13.16
N LEU A 219 16.59 -18.24 -13.16
CA LEU A 219 15.55 -17.52 -13.91
C LEU A 219 14.68 -16.68 -12.99
N TYR A 220 14.52 -15.40 -13.33
CA TYR A 220 13.77 -14.42 -12.55
C TYR A 220 12.67 -13.81 -13.40
N GLN A 221 11.45 -13.72 -12.87
CA GLN A 221 10.35 -13.07 -13.59
C GLN A 221 10.54 -11.56 -13.61
N GLU A 222 10.57 -10.96 -14.80
CA GLU A 222 10.86 -9.53 -14.93
C GLU A 222 9.76 -8.67 -14.27
N VAL A 223 10.23 -7.66 -13.54
CA VAL A 223 9.48 -6.50 -13.10
C VAL A 223 10.12 -5.28 -13.74
N PHE A 224 9.31 -4.41 -14.33
CA PHE A 224 9.77 -3.22 -15.04
C PHE A 224 8.75 -2.11 -14.90
N CYS A 225 9.10 -0.88 -15.30
CA CYS A 225 8.11 0.18 -15.48
C CYS A 225 7.95 0.57 -16.96
N HIS A 226 6.74 0.85 -17.41
CA HIS A 226 6.47 1.41 -18.74
C HIS A 226 5.79 2.78 -18.68
N ASP A 227 5.85 3.52 -19.78
CA ASP A 227 5.26 4.85 -19.96
C ASP A 227 4.01 4.85 -20.87
N ASN A 228 3.50 3.66 -21.19
CA ASN A 228 2.22 3.49 -21.89
C ASN A 228 1.02 3.83 -20.98
N ARG A 229 -0.19 3.85 -21.55
CA ARG A 229 -1.42 3.99 -20.76
C ARG A 229 -1.60 2.84 -19.79
N ILE A 230 -2.14 3.14 -18.60
CA ILE A 230 -2.52 2.14 -17.59
C ILE A 230 -3.51 1.14 -18.20
N HIS A 231 -3.28 -0.15 -18.00
CA HIS A 231 -4.14 -1.26 -18.39
C HIS A 231 -4.32 -2.30 -17.26
N LEU A 232 -5.31 -3.18 -17.38
CA LEU A 232 -5.70 -4.11 -16.30
C LEU A 232 -4.55 -5.02 -15.81
N LYS A 233 -3.52 -5.19 -16.64
CA LYS A 233 -2.35 -5.98 -16.30
C LYS A 233 -1.33 -5.21 -15.45
N ASP A 234 -1.60 -3.96 -15.07
CA ASP A 234 -0.76 -3.17 -14.16
C ASP A 234 -1.23 -3.26 -12.70
N GLU A 235 -2.30 -4.01 -12.45
CA GLU A 235 -2.92 -4.08 -11.13
C GLU A 235 -2.09 -4.93 -10.16
N TRP A 236 -1.87 -4.38 -8.98
CA TRP A 236 -1.29 -5.06 -7.82
C TRP A 236 -2.34 -5.12 -6.70
N CYS A 237 -2.40 -6.23 -5.96
CA CYS A 237 -3.11 -6.33 -4.70
C CYS A 237 -2.16 -5.90 -3.59
N ILE A 238 -2.55 -4.93 -2.77
CA ILE A 238 -1.81 -4.56 -1.55
C ILE A 238 -2.36 -5.34 -0.37
N GLU A 239 -1.53 -6.18 0.26
CA GLU A 239 -1.95 -7.05 1.36
C GLU A 239 -1.22 -6.61 2.63
N LEU A 240 -1.96 -6.18 3.66
CA LEU A 240 -1.39 -5.80 4.94
C LEU A 240 -0.79 -7.03 5.64
N VAL A 241 0.47 -6.93 6.07
CA VAL A 241 1.20 -8.00 6.73
C VAL A 241 1.41 -7.70 8.22
N GLU A 242 1.79 -6.46 8.54
CA GLU A 242 2.09 -6.03 9.91
C GLU A 242 1.80 -4.53 10.07
N HIS A 243 1.28 -4.15 11.23
CA HIS A 243 1.00 -2.76 11.59
C HIS A 243 2.26 -2.02 12.06
#